data_AF-A0A7S3IUP3-F1
#
_entry.id   AF-A0A7S3IUP3-F1
#
_cell.length_a   1.000
_cell.length_b   1.000
_cell.length_c   1.000
_cell.angle_alpha   90.00
_cell.angle_beta   90.00
_cell.angle_gamma   90.00
#
_symmetry.space_group_name_H-M   'P 1'
#
loop_
_entity.id
_entity.type
_entity.pdbx_description
1 polymer ?
#
loop_
_entity_poly.entity_id
_entity_poly.type
_entity_poly.pdbx_seq_one_letter_code
_entity_poly.pdbx_strand_id
1 'polypeptide(L)'
;MLKWIVGVPEFELKASRALEPGHVPLTAGWQSSGLELRPLRVRFGVLQSDFRDGLAKFFNKNPLDVIDMLRSPDMVPSLLAVMKQPDSYAIRERIARDIDQTIKLNLLKIAENEERGLLGVRLVWILSKFNPGFLCQPQHSDILQNLRGKWVKLGDYSIDNCLEGPQDWKKKLYRKLLKCLLTYCRNEKSDKQVLFDLLKGFSYQPLIDLSPLLKFTTEEVPRTFPIKKQIEIMETTLRKLEQSRGSYEQRYAMFEFAFMPLALMCVESQEKFDQLFSEQMIELFLNTFFVNQHWQTLQQNLENSSQVWYERFHIEIVKALCIILARIEGPRFSPFIKHKQIYTSSFLQ
;
A
#
# COMPACT_ATOMS: atom_id res chain seq x y z
N MET A 1 18.49 -30.17 -6.18
CA MET A 1 17.29 -29.75 -6.93
C MET A 1 17.19 -28.21 -6.92
N LEU A 2 18.26 -27.52 -7.36
CA LEU A 2 18.41 -26.06 -7.36
C LEU A 2 19.30 -25.67 -8.56
N LYS A 3 18.73 -25.71 -9.77
CA LYS A 3 19.41 -25.30 -11.01
C LYS A 3 18.49 -24.52 -11.96
N TRP A 4 17.52 -23.79 -11.40
CA TRP A 4 16.60 -22.96 -12.16
C TRP A 4 16.55 -21.57 -11.54
N ILE A 5 17.64 -20.81 -11.74
CA ILE A 5 17.70 -19.39 -11.44
C ILE A 5 18.23 -18.70 -12.71
N VAL A 6 17.33 -17.91 -13.32
CA VAL A 6 17.56 -16.76 -14.18
C VAL A 6 18.11 -17.05 -15.58
N GLY A 7 17.20 -17.44 -16.47
CA GLY A 7 17.26 -17.02 -17.87
C GLY A 7 16.16 -15.99 -18.09
N VAL A 8 16.52 -14.75 -18.44
CA VAL A 8 15.57 -13.73 -18.90
C VAL A 8 14.83 -14.31 -20.13
N PRO A 9 13.50 -14.35 -20.16
CA PRO A 9 12.75 -14.87 -21.30
C PRO A 9 13.18 -14.19 -22.60
N GLU A 10 13.32 -14.96 -23.68
CA GLU A 10 13.81 -14.47 -24.97
C GLU A 10 12.94 -13.33 -25.55
N PHE A 11 11.67 -13.25 -25.16
CA PHE A 11 10.78 -12.14 -25.53
C PHE A 11 11.11 -10.83 -24.78
N GLU A 12 11.62 -10.86 -23.55
CA GLU A 12 12.08 -9.68 -22.82
C GLU A 12 13.41 -9.16 -23.38
N LEU A 13 14.26 -10.05 -23.89
CA LEU A 13 15.46 -9.69 -24.65
C LEU A 13 15.11 -9.07 -26.02
N LYS A 14 14.07 -9.56 -26.71
CA LYS A 14 13.53 -8.95 -27.93
C LYS A 14 12.87 -7.59 -27.67
N ALA A 15 12.11 -7.45 -26.58
CA ALA A 15 11.51 -6.18 -26.17
C ALA A 15 12.58 -5.14 -25.79
N SER A 16 13.65 -5.55 -25.12
CA SER A 16 14.77 -4.66 -24.75
C SER A 16 15.60 -4.23 -25.96
N ARG A 17 15.75 -5.08 -26.99
CA ARG A 17 16.40 -4.72 -28.26
C ARG A 17 15.53 -3.85 -29.17
N ALA A 18 14.20 -3.95 -29.06
CA ALA A 18 13.27 -3.03 -29.73
C ALA A 18 13.15 -1.65 -29.03
N LEU A 19 13.79 -1.48 -27.87
CA LEU A 19 13.84 -0.26 -27.07
C LEU A 19 15.17 0.50 -27.20
N GLU A 20 15.95 0.26 -28.26
CA GLU A 20 16.90 1.29 -28.71
C GLU A 20 16.10 2.53 -29.16
N PRO A 21 16.63 3.75 -28.96
CA PRO A 21 15.94 4.99 -29.33
C PRO A 21 15.80 5.12 -30.85
N GLY A 22 14.86 4.38 -31.42
CA GLY A 22 14.46 4.50 -32.82
C GLY A 22 13.91 5.89 -33.06
N HIS A 23 14.60 6.66 -33.89
CA HIS A 23 14.06 7.90 -34.44
C HIS A 23 12.90 7.52 -35.35
N VAL A 24 11.68 7.95 -35.04
CA VAL A 24 10.56 7.86 -35.99
C VAL A 24 10.85 8.89 -37.08
N PRO A 25 11.10 8.49 -38.34
CA PRO A 25 11.34 9.45 -39.40
C PRO A 25 10.08 10.28 -39.63
N LEU A 26 10.22 11.61 -39.57
CA LEU A 26 9.15 12.53 -39.94
C LEU A 26 8.90 12.42 -41.45
N THR A 27 7.64 12.47 -41.87
CA THR A 27 7.27 12.47 -43.30
C THR A 27 7.83 13.71 -44.00
N ALA A 28 8.22 13.57 -45.26
CA ALA A 28 8.99 14.56 -46.03
C ALA A 28 8.37 15.99 -46.08
N GLY A 29 7.08 16.14 -45.80
CA GLY A 29 6.41 17.45 -45.74
C GLY A 29 6.75 18.32 -44.53
N TRP A 30 7.39 17.80 -43.49
CA TRP A 30 7.66 18.54 -42.24
C TRP A 30 9.03 19.23 -42.16
N GLN A 31 9.95 18.92 -43.09
CA GLN A 31 11.33 19.45 -43.08
C GLN A 31 11.46 20.89 -43.60
N SER A 32 10.41 21.49 -44.15
CA SER A 32 10.47 22.80 -44.81
C SER A 32 10.19 24.00 -43.90
N SER A 33 9.87 23.79 -42.62
CA SER A 33 9.41 24.87 -41.71
C SER A 33 10.53 25.61 -40.94
N GLY A 34 11.80 25.20 -41.06
CA GLY A 34 12.94 25.84 -40.38
C GLY A 34 12.90 25.76 -38.83
N LEU A 35 11.85 25.18 -38.25
CA LEU A 35 11.73 24.88 -36.84
C LEU A 35 12.25 23.45 -36.63
N GLU A 36 13.44 23.31 -36.05
CA GLU A 36 13.94 22.01 -35.57
C GLU A 36 13.04 21.49 -34.44
N LEU A 37 11.95 20.83 -34.82
CA LEU A 37 11.12 20.07 -33.88
C LEU A 37 11.94 18.87 -33.40
N ARG A 38 12.38 18.93 -32.15
CA ARG A 38 13.03 17.79 -31.50
C ARG A 38 12.05 16.60 -31.52
N PRO A 39 12.47 15.41 -31.98
CA PRO A 39 11.59 14.25 -32.03
C PRO A 39 11.10 13.89 -30.63
N LEU A 40 9.81 13.53 -30.52
CA LEU A 40 9.22 13.03 -29.28
C LEU A 40 10.07 11.89 -28.72
N ARG A 41 10.61 12.05 -27.51
CA ARG A 41 11.33 10.96 -26.86
C ARG A 41 10.33 9.94 -26.34
N VAL A 42 10.34 8.75 -26.96
CA VAL A 42 9.70 7.57 -26.39
C VAL A 42 10.57 7.08 -25.24
N ARG A 43 10.20 7.42 -24.01
CA ARG A 43 10.78 6.81 -22.81
C ARG A 43 9.84 5.73 -22.30
N PHE A 44 10.28 4.47 -22.36
CA PHE A 44 9.55 3.30 -21.85
C PHE A 44 8.13 3.13 -22.42
N GLY A 45 7.96 3.32 -23.73
CA GLY A 45 6.67 3.09 -24.42
C GLY A 45 5.58 4.14 -24.14
N VAL A 46 5.89 5.22 -23.42
CA VAL A 46 4.98 6.35 -23.22
C VAL A 46 5.50 7.56 -23.99
N LEU A 47 4.70 8.10 -24.90
CA LEU A 47 4.98 9.36 -25.57
C LEU A 47 5.00 10.49 -24.53
N GLN A 48 6.21 10.91 -24.15
CA GLN A 48 6.39 12.13 -23.37
C GLN A 48 6.77 13.25 -24.33
N SER A 49 6.04 14.36 -24.22
CA SER A 49 6.35 15.56 -24.99
C SER A 49 7.62 16.21 -24.41
N ASP A 50 8.64 16.42 -25.24
CA ASP A 50 9.88 17.13 -24.90
C ASP A 50 9.62 18.57 -24.43
N PHE A 51 8.44 19.12 -24.73
CA PHE A 51 8.01 20.44 -24.27
C PHE A 51 7.70 20.49 -22.77
N ARG A 52 7.52 19.34 -22.10
CA ARG A 52 7.18 19.31 -20.66
C ARG A 52 8.26 19.94 -19.78
N ASP A 53 9.52 19.78 -20.14
CA ASP A 53 10.64 20.35 -19.40
C ASP A 53 10.68 21.88 -19.56
N GLY A 54 10.40 22.36 -20.79
CA GLY A 54 10.25 23.79 -21.07
C GLY A 54 9.08 24.40 -20.30
N LEU A 55 7.93 23.73 -20.28
CA LEU A 55 6.75 24.14 -19.52
C LEU A 55 7.01 24.12 -18.01
N ALA A 56 7.72 23.12 -17.48
CA ALA A 56 8.12 23.09 -16.07
C ALA A 56 8.94 24.32 -15.69
N LYS A 57 9.93 24.68 -16.51
CA LYS A 57 10.75 25.89 -16.31
C LYS A 57 9.92 27.17 -16.43
N PHE A 58 9.00 27.24 -17.39
CA PHE A 58 8.10 28.37 -17.57
C PHE A 58 7.20 28.58 -16.33
N PHE A 59 6.49 27.54 -15.91
CA PHE A 59 5.58 27.63 -14.76
C PHE A 59 6.32 27.80 -13.43
N ASN A 60 7.57 27.37 -13.30
CA ASN A 60 8.38 27.69 -12.13
C ASN A 60 8.68 29.19 -11.98
N LYS A 61 8.73 29.95 -13.09
CA LYS A 61 8.90 31.42 -13.02
C LYS A 61 7.63 32.11 -12.50
N ASN A 62 6.45 31.54 -12.78
CA ASN A 62 5.15 32.09 -12.40
C ASN A 62 4.24 31.01 -11.80
N PRO A 63 4.53 30.51 -10.57
CA PRO A 63 3.77 29.40 -9.99
C PRO A 63 2.35 29.79 -9.53
N LEU A 64 2.04 31.09 -9.42
CA LEU A 64 0.70 31.59 -9.09
C LEU A 64 -0.32 31.24 -10.17
N ASP A 65 0.05 31.46 -11.44
CA ASP A 65 -0.82 31.20 -12.59
C ASP A 65 -1.28 29.73 -12.63
N VAL A 66 -0.45 28.80 -12.12
CA VAL A 66 -0.79 27.39 -12.06
C VAL A 66 -2.01 27.13 -11.17
N ILE A 67 -2.20 27.88 -10.09
CA ILE A 67 -3.35 27.69 -9.19
C ILE A 67 -4.64 28.06 -9.89
N ASP A 68 -4.65 29.18 -10.61
CA ASP A 68 -5.81 29.60 -11.39
C ASP A 68 -6.07 28.63 -12.54
N MET A 69 -5.03 28.16 -13.22
CA MET A 69 -5.16 27.17 -14.29
C MET A 69 -5.67 25.81 -13.79
N LEU A 70 -5.40 25.40 -12.53
CA LEU A 70 -5.99 24.19 -11.94
C LEU A 70 -7.52 24.29 -11.77
N ARG A 71 -8.09 25.50 -11.86
CA ARG A 71 -9.55 25.69 -11.90
C ARG A 71 -10.12 25.34 -13.28
N SER A 72 -9.34 25.41 -14.35
CA SER A 72 -9.73 25.03 -15.71
C SER A 72 -9.59 23.50 -15.92
N PRO A 73 -10.69 22.75 -16.11
CA PRO A 73 -10.65 21.29 -16.28
C PRO A 73 -9.74 20.84 -17.42
N ASP A 74 -9.71 21.57 -18.53
CA ASP A 74 -8.95 21.23 -19.73
C ASP A 74 -7.43 21.29 -19.50
N MET A 75 -6.98 22.14 -18.56
CA MET A 75 -5.57 22.32 -18.25
C MET A 75 -5.05 21.30 -17.23
N VAL A 76 -5.94 20.69 -16.44
CA VAL A 76 -5.57 19.77 -15.34
C VAL A 76 -4.65 18.62 -15.79
N PRO A 77 -4.94 17.87 -16.87
CA PRO A 77 -4.07 16.77 -17.28
C PRO A 77 -2.64 17.22 -17.60
N SER A 78 -2.49 18.34 -18.29
CA SER A 78 -1.20 18.94 -18.67
C SER A 78 -0.43 19.44 -17.45
N LEU A 79 -1.10 20.16 -16.54
CA LEU A 79 -0.48 20.65 -15.31
C LEU A 79 -0.02 19.51 -14.41
N LEU A 80 -0.84 18.47 -14.24
CA LEU A 80 -0.45 17.28 -13.48
C LEU A 80 0.73 16.53 -14.13
N ALA A 81 0.88 16.58 -15.46
CA ALA A 81 2.03 16.01 -16.15
C ALA A 81 3.30 16.86 -15.92
N VAL A 82 3.17 18.19 -15.93
CA VAL A 82 4.26 19.13 -15.61
C VAL A 82 4.70 18.95 -14.15
N MET A 83 3.79 18.97 -13.19
CA MET A 83 4.12 18.82 -11.76
C MET A 83 4.86 17.51 -11.40
N LYS A 84 4.73 16.48 -12.24
CA LYS A 84 5.47 15.21 -12.10
C LYS A 84 6.91 15.30 -12.56
N GLN A 85 7.32 16.38 -13.22
CA GLN A 85 8.71 16.59 -13.61
C GLN A 85 9.54 16.94 -12.36
N PRO A 86 10.76 16.39 -12.22
CA PRO A 86 11.64 16.70 -11.09
C PRO A 86 11.82 18.21 -10.88
N ASP A 87 11.99 18.95 -11.98
CA ASP A 87 12.28 20.38 -11.94
C ASP A 87 11.10 21.26 -11.48
N SER A 88 9.87 20.77 -11.45
CA SER A 88 8.66 21.53 -11.07
C SER A 88 8.52 21.81 -9.56
N TYR A 89 9.63 22.06 -8.85
CA TYR A 89 9.65 22.28 -7.41
C TYR A 89 8.81 23.49 -6.99
N ALA A 90 8.99 24.67 -7.60
CA ALA A 90 8.30 25.90 -7.21
C ALA A 90 6.78 25.78 -7.32
N ILE A 91 6.28 25.07 -8.35
CA ILE A 91 4.86 24.79 -8.53
C ILE A 91 4.33 23.91 -7.39
N ARG A 92 5.03 22.81 -7.08
CA ARG A 92 4.65 21.90 -5.99
C ARG A 92 4.67 22.60 -4.64
N GLU A 93 5.68 23.41 -4.40
CA GLU A 93 5.80 24.22 -3.18
C GLU A 93 4.64 25.20 -3.07
N ARG A 94 4.29 25.92 -4.16
CA ARG A 94 3.18 26.85 -4.15
C ARG A 94 1.84 26.16 -3.85
N ILE A 95 1.58 25.01 -4.48
CA ILE A 95 0.38 24.21 -4.20
C ILE A 95 0.37 23.71 -2.76
N ALA A 96 1.53 23.32 -2.22
CA ALA A 96 1.66 22.93 -0.81
C ALA A 96 1.51 24.10 0.18
N ARG A 97 1.67 25.36 -0.27
CA ARG A 97 1.36 26.55 0.55
C ARG A 97 -0.13 26.92 0.48
N ASP A 98 -0.76 26.77 -0.67
CA ASP A 98 -2.19 27.07 -0.88
C ASP A 98 -3.08 25.82 -0.80
N ILE A 99 -2.84 24.98 0.20
CA ILE A 99 -3.49 23.67 0.36
C ILE A 99 -5.02 23.78 0.45
N ASP A 100 -5.53 24.81 1.13
CA ASP A 100 -6.98 24.96 1.33
C ASP A 100 -7.69 25.22 0.00
N GLN A 101 -7.11 26.09 -0.84
CA GLN A 101 -7.67 26.46 -2.15
C GLN A 101 -7.44 25.40 -3.23
N THR A 102 -6.43 24.56 -3.06
CA THR A 102 -6.05 23.56 -4.07
C THR A 102 -6.45 22.15 -3.65
N ILE A 103 -5.94 21.61 -2.54
CA ILE A 103 -6.13 20.21 -2.17
C ILE A 103 -7.44 20.01 -1.42
N LYS A 104 -7.66 20.75 -0.33
CA LYS A 104 -8.81 20.48 0.55
C LYS A 104 -10.14 20.75 -0.15
N LEU A 105 -10.23 21.88 -0.88
CA LEU A 105 -11.40 22.18 -1.70
C LEU A 105 -11.75 21.04 -2.67
N ASN A 106 -10.74 20.45 -3.32
CA ASN A 106 -10.95 19.36 -4.26
C ASN A 106 -11.24 18.01 -3.56
N LEU A 107 -10.68 17.75 -2.37
CA LEU A 107 -10.95 16.52 -1.59
C LEU A 107 -12.36 16.50 -0.98
N LEU A 108 -12.88 17.67 -0.57
CA LEU A 108 -14.22 17.81 0.02
C LEU A 108 -15.32 17.57 -1.02
N LYS A 109 -15.13 18.03 -2.25
CA LYS A 109 -16.12 17.96 -3.34
C LYS A 109 -16.27 16.58 -4.01
N ILE A 110 -15.78 15.49 -3.41
CA ILE A 110 -15.89 14.14 -4.01
C ILE A 110 -17.33 13.69 -4.19
N ALA A 111 -18.22 14.02 -3.25
CA ALA A 111 -19.62 13.63 -3.32
C ALA A 111 -20.38 14.40 -4.42
N GLU A 112 -19.90 15.59 -4.78
CA GLU A 112 -20.55 16.50 -5.73
C GLU A 112 -19.93 16.38 -7.14
N ASN A 113 -18.62 16.10 -7.21
CA ASN A 113 -17.85 16.03 -8.45
C ASN A 113 -16.66 15.07 -8.27
N GLU A 114 -16.82 13.87 -8.81
CA GLU A 114 -15.87 12.77 -8.70
C GLU A 114 -14.50 13.11 -9.32
N GLU A 115 -14.48 13.88 -10.42
CA GLU A 115 -13.25 14.29 -11.09
C GLU A 115 -12.42 15.28 -10.27
N ARG A 116 -13.08 16.27 -9.66
CA ARG A 116 -12.46 17.21 -8.71
C ARG A 116 -11.89 16.46 -7.52
N GLY A 117 -12.63 15.48 -7.04
CA GLY A 117 -12.17 14.54 -6.04
C GLY A 117 -10.88 13.81 -6.37
N LEU A 118 -10.87 13.19 -7.54
CA LEU A 118 -9.72 12.49 -8.08
C LEU A 118 -8.53 13.44 -8.29
N LEU A 119 -8.76 14.69 -8.68
CA LEU A 119 -7.73 15.72 -8.76
C LEU A 119 -7.09 15.96 -7.40
N GLY A 120 -7.88 16.15 -6.33
CA GLY A 120 -7.36 16.34 -4.97
C GLY A 120 -6.43 15.20 -4.54
N VAL A 121 -6.85 13.95 -4.76
CA VAL A 121 -6.01 12.78 -4.45
C VAL A 121 -4.76 12.70 -5.33
N ARG A 122 -4.85 13.06 -6.62
CA ARG A 122 -3.69 13.10 -7.53
C ARG A 122 -2.67 14.15 -7.10
N LEU A 123 -3.12 15.32 -6.65
CA LEU A 123 -2.23 16.37 -6.11
C LEU A 123 -1.51 15.88 -4.86
N VAL A 124 -2.22 15.30 -3.89
CA VAL A 124 -1.60 14.70 -2.70
C VAL A 124 -0.58 13.63 -3.08
N TRP A 125 -0.92 12.75 -4.03
CA TRP A 125 0.00 11.70 -4.48
C TRP A 125 1.28 12.29 -5.07
N ILE A 126 1.18 13.33 -5.90
CA ILE A 126 2.34 14.01 -6.49
C ILE A 126 3.19 14.63 -5.38
N LEU A 127 2.58 15.38 -4.46
CA LEU A 127 3.33 16.00 -3.35
C LEU A 127 4.00 14.96 -2.45
N SER A 128 3.30 13.89 -2.10
CA SER A 128 3.84 12.81 -1.26
C SER A 128 4.96 12.03 -1.97
N LYS A 129 4.92 11.92 -3.31
CA LYS A 129 5.99 11.29 -4.08
C LYS A 129 7.30 12.08 -3.99
N PHE A 130 7.24 13.41 -4.03
CA PHE A 130 8.43 14.28 -3.99
C PHE A 130 8.82 14.71 -2.57
N ASN A 131 7.89 14.64 -1.63
CA ASN A 131 8.09 14.88 -0.21
C ASN A 131 7.38 13.77 0.59
N PRO A 132 8.03 12.63 0.85
CA PRO A 132 7.42 11.50 1.58
C PRO A 132 6.95 11.86 3.01
N GLY A 133 7.47 12.94 3.59
CA GLY A 133 7.03 13.45 4.88
C GLY A 133 5.78 14.33 4.82
N PHE A 134 5.26 14.66 3.62
CA PHE A 134 4.15 15.60 3.42
C PHE A 134 2.93 15.25 4.29
N LEU A 135 2.46 13.99 4.24
CA LEU A 135 1.29 13.55 5.01
C LEU A 135 1.56 13.33 6.50
N CYS A 136 2.83 13.36 6.93
CA CYS A 136 3.21 13.23 8.34
C CYS A 136 3.27 14.57 9.07
N GLN A 137 3.09 15.68 8.36
CA GLN A 137 3.09 17.00 8.96
C GLN A 137 1.76 17.24 9.71
N PRO A 138 1.78 17.73 10.97
CA PRO A 138 0.57 17.91 11.79
C PRO A 138 -0.51 18.76 11.10
N GLN A 139 -0.11 19.81 10.38
CA GLN A 139 -1.00 20.70 9.64
C GLN A 139 -1.77 20.01 8.49
N HIS A 140 -1.36 18.79 8.08
CA HIS A 140 -2.00 18.01 7.01
C HIS A 140 -2.77 16.80 7.55
N SER A 141 -3.00 16.75 8.87
CA SER A 141 -3.72 15.64 9.52
C SER A 141 -5.15 15.47 8.99
N ASP A 142 -5.83 16.56 8.68
CA ASP A 142 -7.17 16.57 8.09
C ASP A 142 -7.19 15.97 6.66
N ILE A 143 -6.17 16.24 5.85
CA ILE A 143 -5.98 15.60 4.53
C ILE A 143 -5.84 14.09 4.72
N LEU A 144 -4.99 13.64 5.64
CA LEU A 144 -4.79 12.22 5.92
C LEU A 144 -6.09 11.55 6.37
N GLN A 145 -6.82 12.16 7.31
CA GLN A 145 -8.11 11.61 7.77
C GLN A 145 -9.15 11.56 6.65
N ASN A 146 -9.16 12.55 5.74
CA ASN A 146 -10.02 12.50 4.55
C ASN A 146 -9.67 11.34 3.60
N LEU A 147 -8.38 11.12 3.31
CA LEU A 147 -7.94 10.00 2.47
C LEU A 147 -8.26 8.65 3.11
N ARG A 148 -8.02 8.54 4.42
CA ARG A 148 -8.31 7.35 5.24
C ARG A 148 -9.81 7.07 5.29
N GLY A 149 -10.63 8.08 5.59
CA GLY A 149 -12.07 7.94 5.62
C GLY A 149 -12.64 7.50 4.26
N LYS A 150 -12.09 8.05 3.17
CA LYS A 150 -12.44 7.61 1.81
C LYS A 150 -12.04 6.17 1.55
N TRP A 151 -10.86 5.74 2.00
CA TRP A 151 -10.40 4.35 1.91
C TRP A 151 -11.28 3.38 2.70
N VAL A 152 -11.71 3.75 3.91
CA VAL A 152 -12.57 2.91 4.74
C VAL A 152 -13.98 2.77 4.14
N LYS A 153 -14.56 3.87 3.64
CA LYS A 153 -15.86 3.85 2.95
C LYS A 153 -15.87 2.97 1.68
N LEU A 154 -14.71 2.55 1.20
CA LEU A 154 -14.64 1.63 0.06
C LEU A 154 -15.13 0.25 0.44
N GLY A 155 -14.99 -0.11 1.71
CA GLY A 155 -15.43 -1.39 2.21
C GLY A 155 -16.92 -1.59 2.23
N ASP A 156 -17.69 -0.51 2.13
CA ASP A 156 -19.15 -0.55 2.08
C ASP A 156 -19.64 -0.96 0.67
N TYR A 157 -18.78 -0.92 -0.35
CA TYR A 157 -19.11 -1.42 -1.68
C TYR A 157 -18.89 -2.94 -1.72
N SER A 158 -19.94 -3.70 -1.40
CA SER A 158 -19.92 -5.15 -1.54
C SER A 158 -19.74 -5.57 -3.01
N ILE A 159 -19.19 -6.77 -3.21
CA ILE A 159 -19.10 -7.42 -4.53
C ILE A 159 -20.50 -7.55 -5.15
N ASP A 160 -21.52 -7.76 -4.30
CA ASP A 160 -22.92 -7.92 -4.73
C ASP A 160 -23.53 -6.62 -5.29
N ASN A 161 -23.05 -5.46 -4.81
CA ASN A 161 -23.45 -4.15 -5.34
C ASN A 161 -22.67 -3.75 -6.60
N CYS A 162 -21.77 -4.59 -7.11
CA CYS A 162 -20.95 -4.32 -8.30
C CYS A 162 -21.54 -4.88 -9.61
N LEU A 163 -22.84 -5.22 -9.66
CA LEU A 163 -23.49 -5.69 -10.88
C LEU A 163 -23.44 -4.68 -12.05
N GLU A 164 -23.26 -3.39 -11.78
CA GLU A 164 -23.02 -2.35 -12.80
C GLU A 164 -21.54 -2.15 -13.17
N GLY A 165 -20.64 -2.96 -12.58
CA GLY A 165 -19.20 -2.85 -12.72
C GLY A 165 -18.62 -1.67 -11.94
N PRO A 166 -17.38 -1.78 -11.41
CA PRO A 166 -16.74 -0.63 -10.76
C PRO A 166 -16.41 0.39 -11.85
N GLN A 167 -17.07 1.55 -11.81
CA GLN A 167 -16.78 2.66 -12.73
C GLN A 167 -15.27 2.95 -12.77
N ASP A 168 -14.70 3.12 -13.96
CA ASP A 168 -13.25 3.21 -14.18
C ASP A 168 -12.56 4.30 -13.34
N TRP A 169 -13.27 5.40 -13.07
CA TRP A 169 -12.76 6.47 -12.20
C TRP A 169 -12.57 6.00 -10.75
N LYS A 170 -13.41 5.10 -10.21
CA LYS A 170 -13.27 4.54 -8.85
C LYS A 170 -11.99 3.73 -8.75
N LYS A 171 -11.74 2.84 -9.72
CA LYS A 171 -10.47 2.09 -9.83
C LYS A 171 -9.27 3.03 -9.87
N LYS A 172 -9.35 4.12 -10.65
CA LYS A 172 -8.30 5.15 -10.71
C LYS A 172 -8.11 5.87 -9.38
N LEU A 173 -9.20 6.24 -8.69
CA LEU A 173 -9.18 6.88 -7.39
C LEU A 173 -8.50 5.99 -6.36
N TYR A 174 -8.90 4.71 -6.28
CA TYR A 174 -8.40 3.81 -5.26
C TYR A 174 -6.94 3.43 -5.46
N ARG A 175 -6.52 3.22 -6.71
CA ARG A 175 -5.09 3.07 -7.03
C ARG A 175 -4.27 4.29 -6.57
N LYS A 176 -4.86 5.49 -6.57
CA LYS A 176 -4.19 6.71 -6.08
C LYS A 176 -4.24 6.84 -4.56
N LEU A 177 -5.38 6.54 -3.92
CA LEU A 177 -5.49 6.48 -2.46
C LEU A 177 -4.49 5.48 -1.87
N LEU A 178 -4.44 4.27 -2.41
CA LEU A 178 -3.49 3.24 -1.98
C LEU A 178 -2.04 3.75 -2.09
N LYS A 179 -1.68 4.40 -3.19
CA LYS A 179 -0.33 4.98 -3.36
C LYS A 179 -0.03 6.08 -2.33
N CYS A 180 -0.98 6.96 -2.03
CA CYS A 180 -0.81 7.99 -1.01
C CYS A 180 -0.60 7.36 0.38
N LEU A 181 -1.49 6.46 0.78
CA LEU A 181 -1.49 5.84 2.10
C LEU A 181 -0.27 4.92 2.29
N LEU A 182 0.15 4.18 1.25
CA LEU A 182 1.41 3.41 1.30
C LEU A 182 2.63 4.33 1.44
N THR A 183 2.64 5.47 0.76
CA THR A 183 3.74 6.46 0.91
C THR A 183 3.79 6.99 2.35
N TYR A 184 2.61 7.26 2.94
CA TYR A 184 2.53 7.62 4.35
C TYR A 184 3.04 6.50 5.27
N CYS A 185 2.60 5.25 5.08
CA CYS A 185 3.00 4.12 5.93
C CYS A 185 4.50 3.83 5.88
N ARG A 186 5.19 4.13 4.77
CA ARG A 186 6.66 4.02 4.67
C ARG A 186 7.41 4.98 5.57
N ASN A 187 6.77 6.06 6.05
CA ASN A 187 7.40 6.98 6.97
C ASN A 187 7.51 6.37 8.37
N GLU A 188 8.64 6.57 9.05
CA GLU A 188 8.85 6.07 10.42
C GLU A 188 7.77 6.59 11.39
N LYS A 189 7.41 7.88 11.27
CA LYS A 189 6.42 8.56 12.11
C LYS A 189 4.96 8.24 11.74
N SER A 190 4.73 7.35 10.79
CA SER A 190 3.37 7.01 10.37
C SER A 190 2.59 6.31 11.49
N ASP A 191 1.32 6.67 11.65
CA ASP A 191 0.39 5.93 12.50
C ASP A 191 0.16 4.51 11.95
N LYS A 192 0.45 3.50 12.77
CA LYS A 192 0.23 2.09 12.44
C LYS A 192 -1.25 1.78 12.17
N GLN A 193 -2.18 2.56 12.71
CA GLN A 193 -3.60 2.34 12.46
C GLN A 193 -3.96 2.52 10.97
N VAL A 194 -3.23 3.36 10.23
CA VAL A 194 -3.40 3.51 8.77
C VAL A 194 -3.01 2.24 8.02
N LEU A 195 -1.97 1.52 8.47
CA LEU A 195 -1.61 0.21 7.91
C LEU A 195 -2.76 -0.78 8.09
N PHE A 196 -3.34 -0.86 9.29
CA PHE A 196 -4.47 -1.75 9.55
C PHE A 196 -5.71 -1.39 8.73
N ASP A 197 -5.94 -0.11 8.47
CA ASP A 197 -7.03 0.30 7.57
C ASP A 197 -6.72 -0.07 6.12
N LEU A 198 -5.46 0.00 5.67
CA LEU A 198 -5.05 -0.53 4.36
C LEU A 198 -5.28 -2.03 4.24
N LEU A 199 -4.99 -2.81 5.28
CA LEU A 199 -5.17 -4.27 5.29
C LEU A 199 -6.63 -4.70 5.14
N LYS A 200 -7.59 -3.88 5.59
CA LYS A 200 -9.01 -4.10 5.26
C LYS A 200 -9.24 -4.13 3.75
N GLY A 201 -8.38 -3.50 2.96
CA GLY A 201 -8.34 -3.59 1.51
C GLY A 201 -8.45 -5.01 0.95
N PHE A 202 -7.85 -6.00 1.64
CA PHE A 202 -7.81 -7.38 1.16
C PHE A 202 -9.17 -8.08 1.11
N SER A 203 -10.16 -7.66 1.91
CA SER A 203 -11.54 -8.14 1.75
C SER A 203 -12.21 -7.61 0.47
N TYR A 204 -11.54 -6.74 -0.29
CA TYR A 204 -12.06 -6.06 -1.48
C TYR A 204 -11.25 -6.36 -2.76
N GLN A 205 -10.46 -7.46 -2.76
CA GLN A 205 -9.58 -7.88 -3.87
C GLN A 205 -10.19 -7.80 -5.28
N PRO A 206 -11.50 -8.05 -5.52
CA PRO A 206 -12.06 -7.98 -6.87
C PRO A 206 -12.02 -6.59 -7.52
N LEU A 207 -11.90 -5.51 -6.72
CA LEU A 207 -12.03 -4.15 -7.22
C LEU A 207 -10.70 -3.52 -7.65
N ILE A 208 -9.62 -3.85 -6.95
CA ILE A 208 -8.33 -3.13 -7.04
C ILE A 208 -7.20 -4.14 -6.98
N ASP A 209 -6.18 -3.95 -7.82
CA ASP A 209 -4.91 -4.65 -7.68
C ASP A 209 -4.21 -4.25 -6.37
N LEU A 210 -4.17 -5.19 -5.42
CA LEU A 210 -3.52 -5.05 -4.12
C LEU A 210 -2.09 -5.59 -4.10
N SER A 211 -1.53 -6.01 -5.24
CA SER A 211 -0.13 -6.46 -5.31
C SER A 211 0.86 -5.46 -4.70
N PRO A 212 0.68 -4.12 -4.84
CA PRO A 212 1.55 -3.16 -4.17
C PRO A 212 1.44 -3.18 -2.64
N LEU A 213 0.25 -3.44 -2.10
CA LEU A 213 0.04 -3.58 -0.65
C LEU A 213 0.65 -4.89 -0.16
N LEU A 214 0.41 -5.99 -0.88
CA LEU A 214 0.98 -7.29 -0.58
C LEU A 214 2.51 -7.23 -0.53
N LYS A 215 3.16 -6.71 -1.59
CA LYS A 215 4.61 -6.52 -1.63
C LYS A 215 5.10 -5.65 -0.48
N PHE A 216 4.39 -4.57 -0.17
CA PHE A 216 4.74 -3.70 0.92
C PHE A 216 4.74 -4.44 2.27
N THR A 217 3.71 -5.24 2.55
CA THR A 217 3.61 -5.91 3.85
C THR A 217 4.44 -7.18 3.95
N THR A 218 4.69 -7.89 2.85
CA THR A 218 5.50 -9.12 2.84
C THR A 218 7.00 -8.89 2.68
N GLU A 219 7.40 -7.84 1.95
CA GLU A 219 8.81 -7.56 1.66
C GLU A 219 9.33 -6.30 2.34
N GLU A 220 8.61 -5.17 2.25
CA GLU A 220 9.12 -3.89 2.74
C GLU A 220 9.03 -3.79 4.27
N VAL A 221 7.85 -3.98 4.86
CA VAL A 221 7.63 -3.87 6.32
C VAL A 221 8.64 -4.70 7.11
N PRO A 222 8.83 -6.00 6.82
CA PRO A 222 9.73 -6.83 7.62
C PRO A 222 11.22 -6.45 7.48
N ARG A 223 11.60 -5.86 6.34
CA ARG A 223 13.01 -5.50 6.04
C ARG A 223 13.39 -4.09 6.42
N THR A 224 12.46 -3.13 6.33
CA THR A 224 12.78 -1.70 6.42
C THR A 224 12.22 -1.03 7.67
N PHE A 225 11.22 -1.61 8.32
CA PHE A 225 10.65 -0.97 9.53
C PHE A 225 11.57 -1.18 10.73
N PRO A 226 11.70 -0.19 11.63
CA PRO A 226 12.38 -0.39 12.92
C PRO A 226 11.73 -1.52 13.71
N ILE A 227 12.53 -2.33 14.42
CA ILE A 227 12.09 -3.47 15.23
C ILE A 227 10.95 -3.09 16.19
N LYS A 228 11.06 -1.94 16.87
CA LYS A 228 9.98 -1.43 17.76
C LYS A 228 8.64 -1.33 17.04
N LYS A 229 8.62 -0.83 15.80
CA LYS A 229 7.40 -0.69 15.00
C LYS A 229 6.88 -2.06 14.53
N GLN A 230 7.76 -3.00 14.23
CA GLN A 230 7.40 -4.38 13.90
C GLN A 230 6.72 -5.09 15.08
N ILE A 231 7.30 -5.00 16.29
CA ILE A 231 6.69 -5.51 17.53
C ILE A 231 5.32 -4.88 17.73
N GLU A 232 5.22 -3.55 17.64
CA GLU A 232 3.94 -2.85 17.79
C GLU A 232 2.87 -3.30 16.79
N ILE A 233 3.25 -3.65 15.55
CA ILE A 233 2.33 -4.21 14.54
C ILE A 233 1.88 -5.61 14.96
N MET A 234 2.79 -6.47 15.40
CA MET A 234 2.45 -7.82 15.85
C MET A 234 1.51 -7.80 17.06
N GLU A 235 1.83 -7.00 18.09
CA GLU A 235 0.99 -6.87 19.29
C GLU A 235 -0.40 -6.32 18.94
N THR A 236 -0.46 -5.28 18.11
CA THR A 236 -1.73 -4.68 17.70
C THR A 236 -2.59 -5.68 16.91
N THR A 237 -1.95 -6.52 16.09
CA THR A 237 -2.64 -7.58 15.34
C THR A 237 -3.29 -8.59 16.28
N LEU A 238 -2.54 -9.13 17.25
CA LEU A 238 -3.06 -10.09 18.23
C LEU A 238 -4.17 -9.48 19.11
N ARG A 239 -3.99 -8.25 19.59
CA ARG A 239 -5.04 -7.57 20.37
C ARG A 239 -6.30 -7.32 19.56
N LYS A 240 -6.20 -7.00 18.26
CA LYS A 240 -7.38 -6.83 17.38
C LYS A 240 -8.08 -8.15 17.11
N LEU A 241 -7.35 -9.27 17.07
CA LEU A 241 -7.93 -10.61 16.98
C LEU A 241 -8.78 -10.94 18.22
N GLU A 242 -8.27 -10.62 19.41
CA GLU A 242 -8.95 -10.86 20.70
C GLU A 242 -10.19 -9.98 20.91
N GLN A 243 -10.11 -8.67 20.62
CA GLN A 243 -11.13 -7.68 20.98
C GLN A 243 -12.49 -7.82 20.29
N SER A 244 -12.71 -8.85 19.46
CA SER A 244 -13.98 -9.11 18.78
C SER A 244 -14.54 -7.94 17.94
N ARG A 245 -13.70 -6.99 17.53
CA ARG A 245 -14.08 -5.83 16.71
C ARG A 245 -13.71 -6.06 15.24
N GLY A 246 -14.66 -5.80 14.34
CA GLY A 246 -14.50 -6.02 12.89
C GLY A 246 -14.85 -7.44 12.43
N SER A 247 -14.93 -7.64 11.12
CA SER A 247 -15.27 -8.94 10.54
C SER A 247 -14.14 -9.95 10.70
N TYR A 248 -14.45 -11.25 10.66
CA TYR A 248 -13.45 -12.30 10.81
C TYR A 248 -12.45 -12.31 9.66
N GLU A 249 -12.89 -11.96 8.45
CA GLU A 249 -12.04 -11.82 7.26
C GLU A 249 -11.02 -10.68 7.43
N GLN A 250 -11.44 -9.56 8.03
CA GLN A 250 -10.52 -8.46 8.32
C GLN A 250 -9.46 -8.90 9.32
N ARG A 251 -9.85 -9.62 10.38
CA ARG A 251 -8.91 -10.14 11.37
C ARG A 251 -7.94 -11.15 10.77
N TYR A 252 -8.45 -12.05 9.92
CA TYR A 252 -7.65 -12.98 9.14
C TYR A 252 -6.61 -12.23 8.28
N ALA A 253 -7.04 -11.23 7.50
CA ALA A 253 -6.15 -10.44 6.67
C ALA A 253 -5.08 -9.70 7.49
N MET A 254 -5.42 -9.22 8.69
CA MET A 254 -4.43 -8.62 9.59
C MET A 254 -3.39 -9.64 10.04
N PHE A 255 -3.81 -10.86 10.40
CA PHE A 255 -2.88 -11.92 10.77
C PHE A 255 -2.00 -12.34 9.60
N GLU A 256 -2.59 -12.67 8.45
CA GLU A 256 -1.89 -13.14 7.26
C GLU A 256 -0.92 -12.09 6.69
N PHE A 257 -1.32 -10.81 6.66
CA PHE A 257 -0.53 -9.79 5.98
C PHE A 257 0.25 -8.87 6.91
N ALA A 258 -0.04 -8.81 8.22
CA ALA A 258 0.74 -7.98 9.17
C ALA A 258 1.57 -8.83 10.14
N PHE A 259 1.04 -9.93 10.67
CA PHE A 259 1.75 -10.76 11.65
C PHE A 259 2.65 -11.80 10.97
N MET A 260 2.10 -12.61 10.05
CA MET A 260 2.84 -13.72 9.45
C MET A 260 4.11 -13.32 8.71
N PRO A 261 4.18 -12.22 7.94
CA PRO A 261 5.41 -11.84 7.28
C PRO A 261 6.56 -11.52 8.24
N LEU A 262 6.24 -10.95 9.41
CA LEU A 262 7.20 -10.68 10.47
C LEU A 262 7.64 -11.97 11.16
N ALA A 263 6.69 -12.88 11.44
CA ALA A 263 6.98 -14.19 12.02
C ALA A 263 7.88 -15.04 11.09
N LEU A 264 7.57 -15.08 9.79
CA LEU A 264 8.33 -15.84 8.80
C LEU A 264 9.77 -15.35 8.67
N MET A 265 10.04 -14.06 8.89
CA MET A 265 11.40 -13.55 8.89
C MET A 265 12.28 -14.07 10.03
N CYS A 266 11.69 -14.63 11.09
CA CYS A 266 12.41 -15.28 12.18
C CYS A 266 12.89 -16.70 11.81
N VAL A 267 12.35 -17.32 10.75
CA VAL A 267 12.70 -18.69 10.35
C VAL A 267 14.18 -18.84 10.06
N GLU A 268 14.85 -17.79 9.59
CA GLU A 268 16.26 -17.82 9.19
C GLU A 268 17.20 -17.19 10.23
N SER A 269 16.68 -16.59 11.31
CA SER A 269 17.51 -15.80 12.25
C SER A 269 16.99 -15.88 13.69
N GLN A 270 17.80 -16.50 14.56
CA GLN A 270 17.53 -16.53 16.01
C GLN A 270 17.54 -15.13 16.63
N GLU A 271 18.48 -14.28 16.21
CA GLU A 271 18.56 -12.90 16.71
C GLU A 271 17.28 -12.12 16.42
N LYS A 272 16.72 -12.23 15.22
CA LYS A 272 15.43 -11.61 14.89
C LYS A 272 14.28 -12.21 15.69
N PHE A 273 14.30 -13.52 15.92
CA PHE A 273 13.33 -14.18 16.79
C PHE A 273 13.37 -13.57 18.19
N ASP A 274 14.54 -13.50 18.81
CA ASP A 274 14.72 -12.97 20.16
C ASP A 274 14.30 -11.48 20.27
N GLN A 275 14.48 -10.71 19.18
CA GLN A 275 14.04 -9.31 19.10
C GLN A 275 12.52 -9.15 18.96
N LEU A 276 11.86 -10.00 18.16
CA LEU A 276 10.42 -9.87 17.85
C LEU A 276 9.51 -10.64 18.80
N PHE A 277 9.95 -11.79 19.31
CA PHE A 277 9.19 -12.69 20.16
C PHE A 277 9.70 -12.65 21.61
N SER A 278 9.40 -11.54 22.30
CA SER A 278 9.54 -11.49 23.75
C SER A 278 8.62 -12.52 24.43
N GLU A 279 8.91 -12.86 25.69
CA GLU A 279 8.04 -13.73 26.50
C GLU A 279 6.58 -13.23 26.50
N GLN A 280 6.38 -11.91 26.59
CA GLN A 280 5.06 -11.29 26.54
C GLN A 280 4.36 -11.45 25.19
N MET A 281 5.10 -11.37 24.07
CA MET A 281 4.54 -11.59 22.74
C MET A 281 4.09 -13.05 22.55
N ILE A 282 4.90 -14.00 23.03
CA ILE A 282 4.58 -15.42 22.97
C ILE A 282 3.36 -15.72 23.84
N GLU A 283 3.31 -15.20 25.06
CA GLU A 283 2.15 -15.33 25.94
C GLU A 283 0.90 -14.73 25.30
N LEU A 284 0.99 -13.53 24.72
CA LEU A 284 -0.12 -12.90 24.01
C LEU A 284 -0.62 -13.75 22.85
N PHE A 285 0.28 -14.32 22.05
CA PHE A 285 -0.07 -15.24 20.95
C PHE A 285 -0.79 -16.48 21.47
N LEU A 286 -0.23 -17.13 22.50
CA LEU A 286 -0.82 -18.35 23.08
C LEU A 286 -2.19 -18.07 23.69
N ASN A 287 -2.35 -16.94 24.39
CA ASN A 287 -3.63 -16.55 24.97
C ASN A 287 -4.68 -16.25 23.90
N THR A 288 -4.27 -15.57 22.83
CA THR A 288 -5.16 -15.20 21.71
C THR A 288 -5.77 -16.43 21.03
N PHE A 289 -4.98 -17.50 20.83
CA PHE A 289 -5.40 -18.64 20.01
C PHE A 289 -5.73 -19.92 20.79
N PHE A 290 -5.19 -20.11 21.99
CA PHE A 290 -5.25 -21.42 22.67
C PHE A 290 -5.79 -21.40 24.10
N VAL A 291 -5.70 -20.28 24.82
CA VAL A 291 -6.24 -20.19 26.20
C VAL A 291 -7.66 -19.66 26.18
N ASN A 292 -7.92 -18.63 25.40
CA ASN A 292 -9.26 -18.05 25.30
C ASN A 292 -10.16 -18.95 24.44
N GLN A 293 -11.39 -19.23 24.90
CA GLN A 293 -12.41 -19.97 24.13
C GLN A 293 -12.83 -19.27 22.82
N HIS A 294 -12.26 -18.11 22.50
CA HIS A 294 -12.46 -17.38 21.25
C HIS A 294 -12.14 -18.20 19.99
N TRP A 295 -11.30 -19.23 20.09
CA TRP A 295 -10.99 -20.10 18.96
C TRP A 295 -12.22 -20.81 18.39
N GLN A 296 -13.09 -21.36 19.26
CA GLN A 296 -14.30 -22.07 18.82
C GLN A 296 -15.26 -21.13 18.09
N THR A 297 -15.43 -19.91 18.61
CA THR A 297 -16.23 -18.88 17.93
C THR A 297 -15.60 -18.49 16.59
N LEU A 298 -14.29 -18.31 16.54
CA LEU A 298 -13.60 -17.93 15.31
C LEU A 298 -13.71 -19.04 14.24
N GLN A 299 -13.55 -20.30 14.64
CA GLN A 299 -13.73 -21.47 13.78
C GLN A 299 -15.13 -21.48 13.16
N GLN A 300 -16.18 -21.45 13.99
CA GLN A 300 -17.56 -21.47 13.50
C GLN A 300 -17.85 -20.32 12.53
N ASN A 301 -17.27 -19.14 12.75
CA ASN A 301 -17.51 -18.00 11.86
C ASN A 301 -16.73 -18.09 10.55
N LEU A 302 -15.48 -18.58 10.56
CA LEU A 302 -14.70 -18.75 9.34
C LEU A 302 -15.17 -19.93 8.48
N GLU A 303 -15.70 -21.00 9.08
CA GLU A 303 -16.33 -22.10 8.34
C GLU A 303 -17.54 -21.62 7.51
N ASN A 304 -18.20 -20.55 7.97
CA ASN A 304 -19.33 -19.92 7.27
C ASN A 304 -18.93 -18.76 6.34
N SER A 305 -17.64 -18.40 6.26
CA SER A 305 -17.17 -17.29 5.42
C SER A 305 -17.08 -17.71 3.96
N SER A 306 -17.59 -16.87 3.06
CA SER A 306 -17.47 -17.09 1.61
C SER A 306 -16.12 -16.65 1.04
N GLN A 307 -15.31 -15.91 1.81
CA GLN A 307 -14.08 -15.28 1.34
C GLN A 307 -12.82 -15.92 1.93
N VAL A 308 -12.90 -16.45 3.14
CA VAL A 308 -11.74 -16.98 3.87
C VAL A 308 -12.02 -18.41 4.30
N TRP A 309 -11.13 -19.30 3.92
CA TRP A 309 -11.21 -20.71 4.32
C TRP A 309 -10.59 -20.85 5.70
N TYR A 310 -11.37 -21.29 6.68
CA TYR A 310 -10.90 -21.55 8.05
C TYR A 310 -9.61 -22.38 8.07
N GLU A 311 -9.53 -23.42 7.25
CA GLU A 311 -8.34 -24.28 7.12
C GLU A 311 -7.07 -23.48 6.80
N ARG A 312 -7.17 -22.50 5.89
CA ARG A 312 -6.03 -21.64 5.54
C ARG A 312 -5.57 -20.81 6.73
N PHE A 313 -6.51 -20.25 7.50
CA PHE A 313 -6.16 -19.52 8.72
C PHE A 313 -5.51 -20.41 9.77
N HIS A 314 -6.07 -21.59 9.96
CA HIS A 314 -5.56 -22.58 10.87
C HIS A 314 -4.10 -22.96 10.51
N ILE A 315 -3.82 -23.18 9.23
CA ILE A 315 -2.47 -23.43 8.72
C ILE A 315 -1.51 -22.29 9.07
N GLU A 316 -1.93 -21.03 8.94
CA GLU A 316 -1.07 -19.89 9.31
C GLU A 316 -0.78 -19.84 10.82
N ILE A 317 -1.76 -20.16 11.66
CA ILE A 317 -1.55 -20.25 13.13
C ILE A 317 -0.57 -21.37 13.46
N VAL A 318 -0.72 -22.54 12.84
CA VAL A 318 0.21 -23.67 13.02
C VAL A 318 1.62 -23.26 12.60
N LYS A 319 1.78 -22.61 11.45
CA LYS A 319 3.08 -22.11 11.00
C LYS A 319 3.71 -21.19 12.04
N ALA A 320 2.95 -20.20 12.54
CA ALA A 320 3.44 -19.30 13.59
C ALA A 320 3.85 -20.06 14.86
N LEU A 321 3.03 -21.02 15.31
CA LEU A 321 3.34 -21.85 16.46
C LEU A 321 4.61 -22.69 16.23
N CYS A 322 4.77 -23.29 15.06
CA CYS A 322 5.97 -24.05 14.70
C CYS A 322 7.23 -23.16 14.74
N ILE A 323 7.15 -21.92 14.25
CA ILE A 323 8.27 -20.96 14.31
C ILE A 323 8.63 -20.68 15.77
N ILE A 324 7.64 -20.42 16.62
CA ILE A 324 7.84 -20.18 18.06
C ILE A 324 8.47 -21.41 18.72
N LEU A 325 7.90 -22.59 18.54
CA LEU A 325 8.36 -23.82 19.18
C LEU A 325 9.74 -24.29 18.69
N ALA A 326 10.09 -24.04 17.44
CA ALA A 326 11.40 -24.40 16.88
C ALA A 326 12.52 -23.48 17.38
N ARG A 327 12.18 -22.31 17.92
CA ARG A 327 13.13 -21.25 18.31
C ARG A 327 13.20 -21.00 19.81
N ILE A 328 12.23 -21.52 20.55
CA ILE A 328 12.28 -21.63 22.00
C ILE A 328 13.31 -22.71 22.37
N GLU A 329 14.54 -22.30 22.60
CA GLU A 329 15.56 -23.13 23.25
C GLU A 329 15.87 -22.60 24.66
N GLY A 330 16.04 -23.51 25.61
CA GLY A 330 16.56 -23.21 26.95
C GLY A 330 15.54 -23.10 28.09
N PRO A 331 16.04 -22.99 29.33
CA PRO A 331 15.24 -23.05 30.56
C PRO A 331 14.29 -21.86 30.76
N ARG A 332 14.51 -20.74 30.06
CA ARG A 332 13.67 -19.52 30.17
C ARG A 332 12.20 -19.78 29.83
N PHE A 333 11.94 -20.69 28.89
CA PHE A 333 10.58 -21.04 28.46
C PHE A 333 10.10 -22.37 29.06
N SER A 334 10.79 -22.90 30.06
CA SER A 334 10.39 -24.11 30.80
C SER A 334 8.90 -24.13 31.23
N PRO A 335 8.29 -23.01 31.70
CA PRO A 335 6.87 -22.99 32.03
C PRO A 335 5.96 -23.25 30.82
N PHE A 336 6.31 -22.69 29.65
CA PHE A 336 5.56 -22.89 28.40
C PHE A 336 5.70 -24.31 27.86
N ILE A 337 6.85 -24.94 28.06
CA ILE A 337 7.07 -26.36 27.68
C ILE A 337 6.17 -27.30 28.48
N LYS A 338 5.82 -26.98 29.74
CA LYS A 338 4.83 -27.77 30.50
C LYS A 338 3.42 -27.68 29.91
N HIS A 339 3.04 -26.54 29.36
CA HIS A 339 1.77 -26.37 28.64
C HIS A 339 1.80 -26.97 27.22
N LYS A 340 2.98 -27.25 26.64
CA LYS A 340 3.14 -27.86 25.32
C LYS A 340 2.35 -29.17 25.17
N GLN A 341 2.28 -29.99 26.23
CA GLN A 341 1.51 -31.25 26.22
C GLN A 341 0.00 -31.01 26.06
N ILE A 342 -0.54 -29.96 26.69
CA ILE A 342 -1.98 -29.64 26.65
C ILE A 342 -2.39 -29.20 25.24
N TYR A 343 -1.58 -28.35 24.61
CA TYR A 343 -1.90 -27.80 23.29
C TYR A 343 -1.74 -28.82 22.15
N THR A 344 -0.77 -29.73 22.21
CA THR A 344 -0.67 -30.80 21.20
C THR A 344 -1.84 -31.77 21.26
N SER A 345 -2.41 -32.03 22.45
CA SER A 345 -3.56 -32.93 22.57
C SER A 345 -4.88 -32.32 22.10
N SER A 346 -5.09 -31.01 22.28
CA SER A 346 -6.33 -30.34 21.86
C SER A 346 -6.40 -30.02 20.37
N PHE A 347 -5.28 -30.09 19.66
CA PHE A 347 -5.15 -29.65 18.26
C PHE A 347 -5.09 -30.81 17.26
N LEU A 348 -4.80 -32.02 17.74
CA LEU A 348 -4.80 -33.26 16.97
C LEU A 348 -6.12 -34.05 17.12
N GLN A 349 -7.04 -33.56 17.95
CA GLN A 349 -8.44 -34.00 18.02
C GLN A 349 -9.29 -33.05 17.19
#